data_AF-A0AAQ3UXV3-F1
#
_entry.id   AF-A0AAQ3UXV3-F1
#
_cell.length_a   1.000
_cell.length_b   1.000
_cell.length_c   1.000
_cell.angle_alpha   90.00
_cell.angle_beta   90.00
_cell.angle_gamma   90.00
#
_symmetry.space_group_name_H-M   'P 1'
#
loop_
_entity.id
_entity.type
_entity.pdbx_description
1 polymer ?
#
loop_
_entity_poly.entity_id
_entity_poly.type
_entity_poly.pdbx_seq_one_letter_code
_entity_poly.pdbx_strand_id
1 'polypeptide(L)'
;MSGSRSSSPNSTSGWSKREDKMFEEALAYYGEGTPNRWDKVASAMGGIKSAEEVRCHYEDLVHDVGMIESGAVPYPNYKTQGFWTRG
;
A
#
# COMPACT_ATOMS: atom_id res chain seq x y z
N MET A 1 -22.29 28.76 -9.31
CA MET A 1 -21.26 27.89 -9.92
C MET A 1 -20.33 27.47 -8.79
N SER A 2 -20.59 26.31 -8.18
CA SER A 2 -19.98 25.95 -6.90
C SER A 2 -18.70 25.13 -7.10
N GLY A 3 -17.58 25.73 -6.68
CA GLY A 3 -16.55 25.12 -5.83
C GLY A 3 -15.79 23.91 -6.37
N SER A 4 -14.56 24.16 -6.81
CA SER A 4 -13.48 23.20 -6.96
C SER A 4 -13.29 22.31 -5.73
N ARG A 5 -13.15 21.01 -5.95
CA ARG A 5 -12.44 20.08 -5.05
C ARG A 5 -11.65 19.15 -5.95
N SER A 6 -10.39 19.49 -6.20
CA SER A 6 -9.44 18.58 -6.81
C SER A 6 -9.22 17.46 -5.81
N SER A 7 -10.01 16.41 -5.93
CA SER A 7 -9.84 15.16 -5.20
C SER A 7 -8.55 14.53 -5.70
N SER A 8 -7.41 14.82 -5.08
CA SER A 8 -6.31 13.87 -5.09
C SER A 8 -6.87 12.58 -4.50
N PRO A 9 -6.92 11.46 -5.25
CA PRO A 9 -7.38 10.21 -4.69
C PRO A 9 -6.22 9.70 -3.83
N ASN A 10 -6.06 10.26 -2.63
CA ASN A 10 -5.61 9.44 -1.52
C ASN A 10 -6.78 8.51 -1.26
N SER A 11 -6.91 7.49 -2.12
CA SER A 11 -7.95 6.49 -2.10
C SER A 11 -8.14 6.14 -0.64
N THR A 12 -9.36 6.34 -0.14
CA THR A 12 -9.77 5.84 1.15
C THR A 12 -9.78 4.32 1.02
N SER A 13 -8.58 3.72 0.99
CA SER A 13 -8.40 2.30 1.21
C SER A 13 -9.20 2.01 2.46
N GLY A 14 -10.12 1.04 2.39
CA GLY A 14 -10.96 0.63 3.52
C GLY A 14 -10.17 0.01 4.67
N TRP A 15 -8.88 0.34 4.77
CA TRP A 15 -7.86 -0.14 5.67
C TRP A 15 -7.30 1.05 6.45
N SER A 16 -7.52 1.01 7.75
CA SER A 16 -6.80 1.87 8.68
C SER A 16 -5.32 1.46 8.75
N LYS A 17 -4.45 2.39 9.15
CA LYS A 17 -3.03 2.12 9.40
C LYS A 17 -2.80 0.95 10.37
N ARG A 18 -3.72 0.75 11.31
CA ARG A 18 -3.65 -0.35 12.27
C ARG A 18 -3.94 -1.68 11.60
N GLU A 19 -4.97 -1.75 10.76
CA GLU A 19 -5.31 -2.97 10.00
C GLU A 19 -4.20 -3.32 9.01
N ASP A 20 -3.67 -2.31 8.32
CA ASP A 20 -2.56 -2.46 7.37
C ASP A 20 -1.31 -3.04 8.04
N LYS A 21 -0.94 -2.51 9.22
CA LYS A 21 0.16 -3.07 10.02
C LYS A 21 -0.08 -4.52 10.44
N MET A 22 -1.30 -4.87 10.88
CA MET A 22 -1.62 -6.26 11.24
C MET A 22 -1.54 -7.19 10.02
N PHE A 23 -1.97 -6.70 8.86
CA PHE A 23 -1.87 -7.42 7.60
C PHE A 23 -0.42 -7.66 7.20
N GLU A 24 0.46 -6.65 7.24
CA GLU A 24 1.89 -6.80 6.97
C GLU A 24 2.55 -7.81 7.92
N GLU A 25 2.26 -7.73 9.23
CA GLU A 25 2.75 -8.68 10.24
C GLU A 25 2.27 -10.11 9.95
N ALA A 26 1.00 -10.27 9.59
CA ALA A 26 0.42 -11.57 9.24
C ALA A 26 1.00 -12.13 7.94
N LEU A 27 1.26 -11.30 6.93
CA LEU A 27 1.93 -11.71 5.69
C LEU A 27 3.37 -12.17 5.93
N ALA A 28 4.10 -11.51 6.83
CA ALA A 28 5.46 -11.89 7.20
C ALA A 28 5.50 -13.26 7.88
N TYR A 29 4.45 -13.59 8.65
CA TYR A 29 4.32 -14.89 9.29
C TYR A 29 3.82 -15.98 8.32
N TYR A 30 2.81 -15.68 7.51
CA TYR A 30 2.24 -16.60 6.51
C TYR A 30 2.80 -16.29 5.12
N GLY A 31 3.93 -16.91 4.76
CA GLY A 31 4.55 -16.77 3.44
C GLY A 31 3.74 -17.35 2.28
N GLU A 32 4.20 -17.14 1.05
CA GLU A 32 3.50 -17.54 -0.21
C GLU A 32 3.17 -19.02 -0.32
N GLY A 33 3.96 -19.92 0.28
CA GLY A 33 3.69 -21.37 0.26
C GLY A 33 2.61 -21.84 1.25
N THR A 34 2.01 -20.94 2.01
CA THR A 34 1.04 -21.31 3.05
C THR A 34 -0.29 -21.73 2.43
N PRO A 35 -0.79 -22.97 2.65
CA PRO A 35 -2.13 -23.34 2.23
C PRO A 35 -3.17 -22.55 3.01
N ASN A 36 -4.23 -22.09 2.32
CA ASN A 36 -5.28 -21.22 2.86
C ASN A 36 -4.70 -19.96 3.53
N ARG A 37 -3.70 -19.35 2.88
CA ARG A 37 -2.99 -18.16 3.37
C ARG A 37 -3.95 -17.05 3.78
N TRP A 38 -4.92 -16.74 2.92
CA TRP A 38 -5.83 -15.62 3.11
C TRP A 38 -6.77 -15.82 4.31
N ASP A 39 -7.30 -17.03 4.49
CA ASP A 39 -8.10 -17.39 5.66
C ASP A 39 -7.31 -17.26 6.97
N LYS A 40 -6.03 -17.67 6.95
CA LYS A 40 -5.13 -17.56 8.10
C LYS A 40 -4.77 -16.11 8.43
N VAL A 41 -4.51 -15.29 7.42
CA VAL A 41 -4.23 -13.86 7.60
C VAL A 41 -5.47 -13.14 8.13
N ALA A 42 -6.64 -13.36 7.53
CA ALA A 42 -7.90 -12.83 8.01
C ALA A 42 -8.18 -13.23 9.47
N SER A 43 -7.94 -14.49 9.83
CA SER A 43 -8.08 -14.99 11.20
C SER A 43 -7.09 -14.33 12.16
N ALA A 44 -5.83 -14.12 11.76
CA ALA A 44 -4.80 -13.49 12.58
C ALA A 44 -5.10 -12.00 12.83
N MET A 45 -5.79 -11.34 11.90
CA MET A 45 -6.34 -10.00 12.09
C MET A 45 -7.62 -9.97 12.94
N GLY A 46 -8.01 -11.10 13.55
CA GLY A 46 -9.21 -11.21 14.38
C GLY A 46 -10.52 -11.30 13.58
N GLY A 47 -10.45 -11.62 12.29
CA GLY A 47 -11.63 -11.77 11.42
C GLY A 47 -12.31 -10.44 11.07
N ILE A 48 -11.64 -9.30 11.28
CA ILE A 48 -12.15 -7.96 10.95
C ILE A 48 -12.30 -7.78 9.43
N LYS A 49 -11.46 -8.48 8.66
CA LYS A 49 -11.46 -8.51 7.20
C LYS A 49 -11.71 -9.93 6.71
N SER A 50 -12.42 -10.08 5.60
CA SER A 50 -12.59 -11.38 4.95
C SER A 50 -11.31 -11.82 4.24
N ALA A 51 -11.18 -13.12 3.97
CA ALA A 51 -10.08 -13.66 3.17
C ALA A 51 -10.02 -13.02 1.77
N GLU A 52 -11.18 -12.65 1.21
CA GLU A 52 -11.29 -11.98 -0.09
C GLU A 52 -10.78 -10.55 -0.02
N GLU A 53 -11.15 -9.78 1.02
CA GLU A 53 -10.65 -8.42 1.23
C GLU A 53 -9.13 -8.40 1.42
N VAL A 54 -8.60 -9.34 2.21
CA VAL A 54 -7.15 -9.52 2.42
C VAL A 54 -6.44 -9.82 1.10
N ARG A 55 -7.03 -10.69 0.27
CA ARG A 55 -6.45 -11.05 -1.02
C ARG A 55 -6.43 -9.85 -1.98
N CYS A 56 -7.53 -9.11 -2.09
CA CYS A 56 -7.58 -7.91 -2.93
C CYS A 56 -6.53 -6.88 -2.51
N HIS A 57 -6.40 -6.63 -1.20
CA HIS A 57 -5.40 -5.69 -0.66
C HIS A 57 -3.96 -6.14 -0.97
N TYR A 58 -3.69 -7.45 -0.95
CA TYR A 58 -2.41 -7.99 -1.38
C TYR A 58 -2.15 -7.80 -2.88
N GLU A 59 -3.14 -8.02 -3.73
CA GLU A 59 -3.02 -7.83 -5.18
C GLU A 59 -2.73 -6.36 -5.52
N ASP A 60 -3.37 -5.41 -4.82
CA ASP A 60 -3.08 -3.98 -4.93
C ASP A 60 -1.63 -3.66 -4.49
N LEU A 61 -1.18 -4.21 -3.36
CA LEU A 61 0.20 -4.04 -2.88
C LEU A 61 1.23 -4.55 -3.90
N VAL A 62 1.00 -5.72 -4.50
CA VAL A 62 1.88 -6.29 -5.53
C VAL A 62 1.90 -5.42 -6.78
N HIS A 63 0.75 -4.88 -7.19
CA HIS A 63 0.67 -3.97 -8.32
C HIS A 63 1.47 -2.69 -8.07
N ASP A 64 1.32 -2.07 -6.90
CA ASP A 64 2.05 -0.86 -6.52
C ASP A 64 3.57 -1.09 -6.49
N VAL A 65 4.03 -2.22 -5.94
CA VAL A 65 5.45 -2.60 -5.95
C VAL A 65 5.95 -2.77 -7.39
N GLY A 66 5.19 -3.46 -8.25
CA GLY A 66 5.54 -3.64 -9.66
C GLY A 66 5.62 -2.31 -10.43
N MET A 67 4.75 -1.35 -10.13
CA MET A 67 4.79 0.00 -10.69
C MET A 67 6.05 0.78 -10.25
N ILE A 68 6.51 0.58 -9.01
CA ILE A 68 7.77 1.16 -8.52
C ILE A 68 8.98 0.53 -9.22
N GLU A 69 9.04 -0.81 -9.26
CA GLU A 69 10.17 -1.54 -9.84
C GLU A 69 10.32 -1.34 -11.35
N SER A 70 9.21 -1.20 -12.07
CA SER A 70 9.21 -0.89 -13.51
C SER A 70 9.64 0.54 -13.83
N GLY A 71 9.90 1.38 -12.83
CA GLY A 71 10.27 2.78 -13.02
C GLY A 71 9.12 3.64 -13.57
N ALA A 72 7.87 3.15 -13.47
CA ALA A 72 6.67 3.84 -13.92
C ALA A 72 6.23 4.96 -12.96
N VAL A 73 6.85 5.06 -11.78
CA VAL A 73 6.72 6.22 -10.89
C VAL A 73 7.78 7.25 -11.28
N PRO A 74 7.40 8.40 -11.87
CA PRO A 74 8.36 9.44 -12.20
C PRO A 74 9.03 9.91 -10.91
N TYR A 75 10.37 9.91 -10.90
CA TYR A 75 11.13 10.48 -9.80
C TYR A 75 10.64 11.90 -9.53
N PRO A 76 10.39 12.28 -8.26
CA PRO A 76 10.10 13.66 -7.94
C PRO A 76 11.21 14.54 -8.50
N ASN A 77 10.85 15.60 -9.21
CA ASN A 77 11.83 16.58 -9.67
C ASN A 77 12.32 17.37 -8.44
N TYR A 78 13.27 16.79 -7.72
CA TYR A 78 13.99 17.46 -6.66
C TYR A 78 14.83 18.55 -7.33
N LYS A 79 14.29 19.76 -7.42
CA LYS A 79 15.11 20.94 -7.72
C LYS A 79 16.08 21.13 -6.56
N THR A 80 17.24 20.49 -6.63
CA THR A 80 18.41 20.85 -5.83
C THR A 80 18.89 22.20 -6.34
N GLN A 81 18.23 23.27 -5.91
CA GLN A 81 18.67 24.62 -6.17
C GLN A 81 19.96 24.81 -5.36
N GLY A 82 21.09 24.82 -6.07
CA GLY A 82 22.43 24.82 -5.52
C GLY A 82 22.64 25.90 -4.47
N PHE A 83 22.87 25.48 -3.23
CA PHE A 83 23.32 26.33 -2.14
C PHE A 83 24.79 26.03 -1.76
N TRP A 84 25.63 25.63 -2.72
CA TRP A 84 27.07 25.42 -2.46
C TRP A 84 27.93 25.81 -3.65
N THR A 85 27.77 27.03 -4.17
CA THR A 85 28.86 27.69 -4.90
C THR A 85 28.84 29.18 -4.61
N ARG A 86 29.69 29.61 -3.67
CA ARG A 86 30.57 30.79 -3.78
C ARG A 86 31.44 30.89 -2.54
N GLY A 87 32.69 30.44 -2.70
CA GLY A 87 33.84 31.07 -2.04
C GLY A 87 34.31 32.25 -2.87
#